data_AF-A0A2W4VTS8-F1
#
_entry.id   AF-A0A2W4VTS8-F1
#
_cell.length_a   1.000
_cell.length_b   1.000
_cell.length_c   1.000
_cell.angle_alpha   90.00
_cell.angle_beta   90.00
_cell.angle_gamma   90.00
#
_symmetry.space_group_name_H-M   'P 1'
#
loop_
_entity.id
_entity.type
_entity.pdbx_description
1 polymer ?
#
loop_
_entity_poly.entity_id
_entity_poly.type
_entity_poly.pdbx_seq_one_letter_code
_entity_poly.pdbx_strand_id
1 'polypeptide(L)'
;MYSLTDSQKKIAKWLVQSVRTGLLDEEFTIEWHPTAKKGFPKAKLSGYRGTEEELQSTSITLSSMQALISNKLIIYSTLQLSRRSYVDHTCSTQPRLNQINKYNLTGNIYTAVDNDFNSPDTSFVNYLTPLALANPIGFDEALTKRCFPILATGGSDPTLWDSAVRTAGVILEERLRDVGNISDPNQTGQSLVNKVFGNNGTLASKFSVPSEQSGYRDLYAGIVGAFRNPSAHRLVDPSPDEGGAFIVFVNLLLKKLEDLR
;
A
#
# COMPACT_ATOMS: atom_id res chain seq x y z
N MET A 1 8.35 -12.77 3.49
CA MET A 1 9.18 -13.73 2.74
C MET A 1 9.61 -13.05 1.45
N TYR A 2 10.92 -13.07 1.14
CA TYR A 2 11.44 -12.34 0.00
C TYR A 2 11.12 -13.07 -1.31
N SER A 3 10.50 -12.37 -2.26
CA SER A 3 10.23 -12.93 -3.60
C SER A 3 11.47 -12.73 -4.49
N LEU A 4 12.53 -13.49 -4.21
CA LEU A 4 13.82 -13.43 -4.91
C LEU A 4 14.26 -14.81 -5.40
N THR A 5 14.80 -14.87 -6.61
CA THR A 5 15.52 -16.06 -7.12
C THR A 5 16.88 -16.23 -6.43
N ASP A 6 17.48 -17.42 -6.53
CA ASP A 6 18.82 -17.65 -5.95
C ASP A 6 19.89 -16.74 -6.55
N SER A 7 19.79 -16.39 -7.84
CA SER A 7 20.68 -15.42 -8.48
C SER A 7 20.51 -14.01 -7.90
N GLN A 8 19.28 -13.59 -7.61
CA GLN A 8 19.01 -12.29 -6.98
C GLN A 8 19.48 -12.25 -5.52
N LYS A 9 19.31 -13.35 -4.77
CA LYS A 9 19.86 -13.50 -3.41
C LYS A 9 21.38 -13.41 -3.41
N LYS A 10 22.06 -14.02 -4.38
CA LYS A 10 23.53 -13.92 -4.54
C LYS A 10 23.97 -12.47 -4.77
N ILE A 11 23.25 -11.71 -5.59
CA ILE A 11 23.54 -10.30 -5.82
C ILE A 11 23.37 -9.48 -4.54
N ALA A 12 22.29 -9.70 -3.78
CA ALA A 12 22.09 -9.03 -2.50
C ALA A 12 23.21 -9.36 -1.48
N LYS A 13 23.61 -10.64 -1.38
CA LYS A 13 24.75 -11.06 -0.54
C LYS A 13 26.04 -10.38 -0.99
N TRP A 14 26.30 -10.32 -2.30
CA TRP A 14 27.48 -9.67 -2.86
C TRP A 14 27.51 -8.17 -2.57
N LEU A 15 26.39 -7.47 -2.71
CA LEU A 15 26.28 -6.04 -2.39
C LEU A 15 26.60 -5.79 -0.92
N VAL A 16 25.95 -6.52 -0.02
CA VAL A 16 26.17 -6.41 1.43
C VAL A 16 27.63 -6.73 1.79
N GLN A 17 28.19 -7.80 1.21
CA GLN A 17 29.58 -8.16 1.47
C GLN A 17 30.55 -7.09 0.95
N SER A 18 30.31 -6.54 -0.24
CA SER A 18 31.16 -5.50 -0.84
C SER A 18 31.16 -4.22 -0.01
N VAL A 19 30.03 -3.87 0.60
CA VAL A 19 29.97 -2.75 1.56
C VAL A 19 30.71 -3.07 2.84
N ARG A 20 30.48 -4.25 3.42
CA ARG A 20 31.15 -4.70 4.67
C ARG A 20 32.68 -4.75 4.53
N THR A 21 33.19 -5.08 3.35
CA THR A 21 34.63 -5.10 3.07
C THR A 21 35.19 -3.77 2.57
N GLY A 22 34.36 -2.72 2.45
CA GLY A 22 34.78 -1.39 2.00
C GLY A 22 35.09 -1.29 0.49
N LEU A 23 34.69 -2.29 -0.29
CA LEU A 23 34.84 -2.32 -1.76
C LEU A 23 33.74 -1.53 -2.48
N LEU A 24 32.62 -1.25 -1.80
CA LEU A 24 31.51 -0.46 -2.31
C LEU A 24 30.99 0.44 -1.19
N ASP A 25 30.58 1.66 -1.52
CA ASP A 25 29.89 2.52 -0.57
C ASP A 25 28.39 2.10 -0.52
N GLU A 26 27.68 2.37 0.58
CA GLU A 26 26.22 2.06 0.70
C GLU A 26 25.38 2.70 -0.38
N GLU A 27 25.88 3.83 -0.89
CA GLU A 27 25.35 4.58 -1.99
C GLU A 27 26.27 4.43 -3.21
N PHE A 28 25.74 3.94 -4.32
CA PHE A 28 26.52 3.72 -5.54
C PHE A 28 25.70 3.98 -6.80
N THR A 29 26.38 4.08 -7.94
CA THR A 29 25.72 4.40 -9.22
C THR A 29 25.97 3.30 -10.24
N ILE A 30 24.93 2.87 -10.94
CA ILE A 30 25.05 1.99 -12.10
C ILE A 30 24.62 2.73 -13.36
N GLU A 31 25.51 2.76 -14.35
CA GLU A 31 25.19 3.16 -15.72
C GLU A 31 24.82 1.92 -16.54
N TRP A 32 23.63 1.91 -17.14
CA TRP A 32 23.15 0.81 -17.98
C TRP A 32 23.37 1.11 -19.46
N HIS A 33 23.94 0.12 -20.17
CA HIS A 33 24.24 0.22 -21.60
C HIS A 33 23.34 -0.74 -22.42
N PRO A 34 22.30 -0.25 -23.12
CA PRO A 34 21.34 -1.10 -23.82
C PRO A 34 21.92 -1.84 -25.03
N THR A 35 23.03 -1.36 -25.61
CA THR A 35 23.76 -2.05 -26.68
C THR A 35 25.22 -2.21 -26.30
N ALA A 36 25.54 -3.24 -25.52
CA ALA A 36 26.90 -3.67 -25.32
C ALA A 36 27.47 -4.12 -26.69
N LYS A 37 28.43 -3.35 -27.24
CA LYS A 37 29.30 -3.87 -28.31
C LYS A 37 30.07 -5.07 -27.75
N LYS A 38 30.48 -6.02 -28.61
CA LYS A 38 31.30 -7.17 -28.23
C LYS A 38 32.53 -6.67 -27.42
N GLY A 39 32.63 -7.04 -26.15
CA GLY A 39 33.71 -6.60 -25.24
C GLY A 39 33.40 -5.42 -24.31
N PHE A 40 32.19 -4.85 -24.32
CA PHE A 40 31.78 -3.81 -23.36
C PHE A 40 30.76 -4.36 -22.34
N PRO A 41 30.87 -4.01 -21.05
CA PRO A 41 29.94 -4.49 -20.03
C PRO A 41 28.54 -3.86 -20.21
N LYS A 42 27.49 -4.63 -19.92
CA LYS A 42 26.08 -4.17 -19.99
C LYS A 42 25.73 -3.16 -18.89
N ALA A 43 26.55 -3.08 -17.86
CA ALA A 43 26.41 -2.20 -16.72
C ALA A 43 27.79 -1.76 -16.23
N LYS A 44 27.95 -0.48 -15.86
CA LYS A 44 29.15 0.04 -15.22
C LYS A 44 28.80 0.50 -13.82
N LEU A 45 29.45 -0.09 -12.81
CA LEU A 45 29.30 0.27 -11.41
C LEU A 45 30.34 1.33 -11.03
N SER A 46 29.89 2.53 -10.68
CA SER A 46 30.75 3.61 -10.21
C SER A 46 30.92 3.55 -8.70
N GLY A 47 32.14 3.75 -8.22
CA GLY A 47 32.48 3.69 -6.79
C GLY A 47 32.91 2.31 -6.29
N TYR A 48 32.90 1.28 -7.15
CA TYR A 48 33.45 -0.02 -6.80
C TYR A 48 34.99 -0.01 -6.83
N ARG A 49 35.61 -0.53 -5.77
CA ARG A 49 37.07 -0.53 -5.54
C ARG A 49 37.70 -1.92 -5.73
N GLY A 50 36.93 -2.92 -6.16
CA GLY A 50 37.42 -4.26 -6.49
C GLY A 50 37.84 -4.39 -7.95
N THR A 51 38.01 -5.63 -8.41
CA THR A 51 38.45 -5.92 -9.78
C THR A 51 37.28 -5.98 -10.78
N GLU A 52 37.56 -5.68 -12.05
CA GLU A 52 36.55 -5.77 -13.11
C GLU A 52 36.07 -7.22 -13.34
N GLU A 53 36.94 -8.22 -13.10
CA GLU A 53 36.60 -9.64 -13.20
C GLU A 53 35.60 -10.07 -12.13
N GLU A 54 35.80 -9.64 -10.88
CA GLU A 54 34.84 -9.84 -9.79
C GLU A 54 33.50 -9.22 -10.15
N LEU A 55 33.49 -7.98 -10.66
CA LEU A 55 32.27 -7.30 -11.07
C LEU A 55 31.54 -8.05 -12.20
N GLN A 56 32.25 -8.55 -13.20
CA GLN A 56 31.65 -9.32 -14.29
C GLN A 56 31.07 -10.66 -13.81
N SER A 57 31.67 -11.29 -12.79
CA SER A 57 31.18 -12.55 -12.23
C SER A 57 29.81 -12.42 -11.53
N THR A 58 29.47 -11.23 -11.03
CA THR A 58 28.23 -10.99 -10.26
C THR A 58 26.97 -11.07 -11.10
N SER A 59 27.07 -10.94 -12.43
CA SER A 59 25.93 -10.96 -13.35
C SER A 59 24.80 -9.98 -12.97
N ILE A 60 25.14 -8.79 -12.47
CA ILE A 60 24.16 -7.76 -12.12
C ILE A 60 23.34 -7.37 -13.35
N THR A 61 22.01 -7.45 -13.23
CA THR A 61 21.06 -7.08 -14.29
C THR A 61 20.04 -6.07 -13.80
N LEU A 62 19.42 -5.34 -14.72
CA LEU A 62 18.33 -4.42 -14.38
C LEU A 62 17.18 -5.14 -13.66
N SER A 63 16.84 -6.36 -14.10
CA SER A 63 15.78 -7.16 -13.48
C SER A 63 16.13 -7.60 -12.06
N SER A 64 17.40 -7.90 -11.77
CA SER A 64 17.84 -8.19 -10.41
C SER A 64 17.70 -6.98 -9.49
N MET A 65 18.07 -5.79 -9.95
CA MET A 65 17.93 -4.55 -9.17
C MET A 65 16.45 -4.21 -8.93
N GLN A 66 15.59 -4.38 -9.94
CA GLN A 66 14.15 -4.20 -9.79
C GLN A 66 13.54 -5.14 -8.74
N ALA A 67 13.96 -6.41 -8.70
CA ALA A 67 13.49 -7.35 -7.70
C ALA A 67 13.90 -6.94 -6.27
N LEU A 68 15.12 -6.43 -6.09
CA LEU A 68 15.57 -5.91 -4.79
C LEU A 68 14.78 -4.66 -4.37
N ILE A 69 14.43 -3.78 -5.30
CA ILE A 69 13.57 -2.61 -5.06
C ILE A 69 12.16 -3.03 -4.62
N SER A 70 11.54 -3.98 -5.32
CA SER A 70 10.20 -4.49 -4.97
C SER A 70 10.15 -5.11 -3.58
N ASN A 71 11.27 -5.68 -3.11
CA ASN A 71 11.42 -6.22 -1.77
C ASN A 71 11.91 -5.18 -0.74
N LYS A 72 11.98 -3.90 -1.10
CA LYS A 72 12.43 -2.78 -0.25
C LYS A 72 13.84 -2.97 0.34
N LEU A 73 14.70 -3.73 -0.37
CA LEU A 73 16.08 -4.02 0.03
C LEU A 73 17.04 -2.93 -0.44
N ILE A 74 16.71 -2.25 -1.53
CA ILE A 74 17.42 -1.09 -2.03
C ILE A 74 16.41 -0.04 -2.48
N ILE A 75 16.82 1.22 -2.52
CA ILE A 75 16.08 2.32 -3.13
C ILE A 75 16.90 2.89 -4.31
N TYR A 76 16.24 3.59 -5.23
CA TYR A 76 16.94 4.21 -6.35
C TYR A 76 16.39 5.60 -6.70
N SER A 77 17.26 6.41 -7.32
CA SER A 77 16.90 7.66 -7.99
C SER A 77 17.58 7.71 -9.35
N THR A 78 16.85 8.20 -10.36
CA THR A 78 17.40 8.37 -11.72
C THR A 78 18.14 9.70 -11.77
N LEU A 79 19.45 9.68 -12.06
CA LEU A 79 20.27 10.89 -12.07
C LEU A 79 20.31 11.57 -13.44
N GLN A 80 20.38 10.82 -14.55
CA GLN A 80 20.43 11.39 -15.91
C GLN A 80 19.89 10.44 -16.98
N LEU A 81 19.20 11.03 -17.97
CA LEU A 81 18.99 10.50 -19.32
C LEU A 81 19.86 11.31 -20.28
N SER A 82 21.13 10.94 -20.50
CA SER A 82 21.98 11.74 -21.39
C SER A 82 21.66 11.46 -22.86
N ARG A 83 21.13 12.45 -23.60
CA ARG A 83 21.22 12.48 -25.07
C ARG A 83 22.69 12.69 -25.45
N ARG A 84 23.39 11.65 -25.89
CA ARG A 84 24.61 11.89 -26.69
C ARG A 84 24.16 12.31 -28.09
N SER A 85 24.08 13.62 -28.32
CA SER A 85 23.99 14.18 -29.66
C SER A 85 25.34 13.98 -30.35
N TYR A 86 25.57 12.82 -30.96
CA TYR A 86 26.63 12.67 -31.94
C TYR A 86 25.99 13.00 -33.29
N VAL A 87 26.28 14.19 -33.80
CA VAL A 87 25.90 14.57 -35.17
C VAL A 87 26.91 13.89 -36.09
N ASP A 88 26.61 12.67 -36.51
CA ASP A 88 27.24 12.09 -37.70
C ASP A 88 26.27 12.33 -38.87
N HIS A 89 26.69 13.09 -39.87
CA HIS A 89 25.84 13.55 -40.98
C HIS A 89 25.49 12.45 -41.99
N THR A 90 25.63 11.17 -41.65
CA THR A 90 25.56 10.08 -42.65
C THR A 90 24.70 8.87 -42.29
N CYS A 91 23.96 8.84 -41.17
CA CYS A 91 22.98 7.76 -40.97
C CYS A 91 21.90 8.10 -39.94
N SER A 92 20.64 7.85 -40.29
CA SER A 92 19.49 7.94 -39.38
C SER A 92 19.60 6.89 -38.27
N THR A 93 20.16 7.28 -37.13
CA THR A 93 20.10 6.45 -35.91
C THR A 93 19.39 7.23 -34.81
N GLN A 94 18.29 6.67 -34.32
CA GLN A 94 17.55 7.22 -33.17
C GLN A 94 18.50 7.41 -31.96
N PRO A 95 18.37 8.51 -31.20
CA PRO A 95 19.22 8.78 -30.05
C PRO A 95 18.99 7.71 -28.97
N ARG A 96 20.05 6.97 -28.61
CA ARG A 96 20.02 5.94 -27.55
C ARG A 96 20.41 6.58 -26.22
N LEU A 97 19.53 6.47 -25.22
CA LEU A 97 19.73 7.07 -23.90
C LEU A 97 20.44 6.05 -22.97
N ASN A 98 21.60 6.41 -22.43
CA ASN A 98 22.17 5.70 -21.28
C ASN A 98 21.37 6.08 -20.04
N GLN A 99 21.01 5.08 -19.22
CA GLN A 99 20.30 5.30 -17.96
C GLN A 99 21.30 5.21 -16.80
N ILE A 100 21.45 6.30 -16.07
CA ILE A 100 22.30 6.37 -14.87
C ILE A 100 21.38 6.38 -13.65
N ASN A 101 21.42 5.31 -12.87
CA ASN A 101 20.64 5.17 -11.65
C ASN A 101 21.57 5.15 -10.43
N LYS A 102 21.24 5.96 -9.44
CA LYS A 102 21.85 5.94 -8.12
C LYS A 102 21.05 5.03 -7.21
N TYR A 103 21.70 4.09 -6.55
CA TYR A 103 21.12 3.12 -5.64
C TYR A 103 21.64 3.33 -4.23
N ASN A 104 20.82 2.97 -3.24
CA ASN A 104 21.20 2.99 -1.83
C ASN A 104 20.67 1.73 -1.14
N LEU A 105 21.51 1.05 -0.36
CA LEU A 105 21.12 -0.11 0.45
C LEU A 105 20.23 0.32 1.61
N THR A 106 19.15 -0.42 1.88
CA THR A 106 18.34 -0.18 3.08
C THR A 106 18.80 -1.09 4.22
N GLY A 107 18.47 -0.76 5.47
CA GLY A 107 18.69 -1.66 6.61
C GLY A 107 18.10 -3.06 6.39
N ASN A 108 17.03 -3.18 5.60
CA ASN A 108 16.35 -4.45 5.32
C ASN A 108 17.24 -5.44 4.57
N ILE A 109 18.18 -4.98 3.72
CA ILE A 109 19.05 -5.91 2.97
C ILE A 109 20.07 -6.59 3.87
N TYR A 110 20.57 -5.89 4.89
CA TYR A 110 21.45 -6.48 5.89
C TYR A 110 20.71 -7.52 6.71
N THR A 111 19.54 -7.18 7.24
CA THR A 111 18.67 -8.13 7.95
C THR A 111 18.31 -9.33 7.09
N ALA A 112 18.01 -9.11 5.80
CA ALA A 112 17.70 -10.18 4.86
C ALA A 112 18.89 -11.11 4.65
N VAL A 113 20.08 -10.56 4.40
CA VAL A 113 21.31 -11.34 4.15
C VAL A 113 21.76 -12.08 5.41
N ASP A 114 21.72 -11.44 6.57
CA ASP A 114 22.16 -12.03 7.84
C ASP A 114 21.26 -13.18 8.30
N ASN A 115 19.96 -13.13 7.97
CA ASN A 115 19.03 -14.22 8.20
C ASN A 115 18.90 -15.18 7.00
N ASP A 116 19.80 -15.09 6.02
CA ASP A 116 19.80 -15.91 4.81
C ASP A 116 18.45 -15.94 4.06
N PHE A 117 17.77 -14.80 4.04
CA PHE A 117 16.44 -14.60 3.46
C PHE A 117 15.35 -15.48 4.08
N ASN A 118 15.59 -16.08 5.24
CA ASN A 118 14.65 -16.95 5.98
C ASN A 118 13.68 -16.17 6.87
N SER A 119 13.54 -14.86 6.68
CA SER A 119 12.56 -14.07 7.43
C SER A 119 11.14 -14.59 7.17
N PRO A 120 10.32 -14.74 8.24
CA PRO A 120 8.95 -15.20 8.10
C PRO A 120 8.17 -14.28 7.16
N ASP A 121 7.11 -14.81 6.55
CA ASP A 121 6.23 -13.95 5.78
C ASP A 121 5.43 -13.01 6.68
N THR A 122 5.83 -11.75 6.73
CA THR A 122 5.12 -10.69 7.44
C THR A 122 4.19 -9.89 6.53
N SER A 123 3.98 -10.34 5.27
CA SER A 123 3.03 -9.70 4.36
C SER A 123 1.62 -9.57 4.96
N PHE A 124 1.25 -10.48 5.88
CA PHE A 124 0.01 -10.43 6.64
C PHE A 124 -0.19 -9.12 7.40
N VAL A 125 0.87 -8.46 7.85
CA VAL A 125 0.81 -7.18 8.57
C VAL A 125 0.19 -6.09 7.69
N ASN A 126 0.39 -6.15 6.37
CA ASN A 126 -0.26 -5.24 5.42
C ASN A 126 -1.79 -5.42 5.40
N TYR A 127 -2.29 -6.63 5.63
CA TYR A 127 -3.72 -6.93 5.71
C TYR A 127 -4.30 -6.67 7.10
N LEU A 128 -3.48 -6.72 8.15
CA LEU A 128 -3.87 -6.39 9.53
C LEU A 128 -3.83 -4.90 9.85
N THR A 129 -3.09 -4.10 9.07
CA THR A 129 -2.97 -2.66 9.26
C THR A 129 -3.52 -1.87 8.07
N PRO A 130 -4.81 -2.04 7.71
CA PRO A 130 -5.38 -1.47 6.49
C PRO A 130 -5.33 0.07 6.43
N LEU A 131 -5.20 0.76 7.57
CA LEU A 131 -5.02 2.22 7.62
C LEU A 131 -3.59 2.70 7.37
N ALA A 132 -2.59 1.84 7.58
CA ALA A 132 -1.18 2.21 7.43
C ALA A 132 -0.67 2.11 5.99
N LEU A 133 -1.45 1.52 5.08
CA LEU A 133 -1.11 1.50 3.68
C LEU A 133 -1.39 2.89 3.10
N ALA A 134 -0.32 3.57 2.64
CA ALA A 134 -0.34 4.88 1.98
C ALA A 134 -1.19 4.94 0.69
N ASN A 135 -2.01 3.93 0.41
CA ASN A 135 -2.86 3.87 -0.75
C ASN A 135 -4.29 3.43 -0.37
N PRO A 136 -5.28 4.33 -0.42
CA PRO A 136 -6.66 4.08 -0.02
C PRO A 136 -7.46 3.20 -1.00
N ILE A 137 -6.81 2.48 -1.93
CA ILE A 137 -7.46 1.65 -2.97
C ILE A 137 -8.46 0.63 -2.37
N GLY A 138 -8.25 0.22 -1.12
CA GLY A 138 -9.14 -0.71 -0.41
C GLY A 138 -10.30 -0.07 0.36
N PHE A 139 -10.40 1.26 0.42
CA PHE A 139 -11.42 1.99 1.19
C PHE A 139 -12.52 2.55 0.30
N ASP A 140 -13.72 2.64 0.86
CA ASP A 140 -14.82 3.40 0.28
C ASP A 140 -14.38 4.85 0.02
N GLU A 141 -14.76 5.37 -1.14
CA GLU A 141 -14.35 6.69 -1.60
C GLU A 141 -14.80 7.81 -0.64
N ALA A 142 -15.99 7.67 -0.04
CA ALA A 142 -16.50 8.67 0.90
C ALA A 142 -15.69 8.67 2.20
N LEU A 143 -15.27 7.51 2.70
CA LEU A 143 -14.38 7.41 3.86
C LEU A 143 -13.03 8.09 3.56
N THR A 144 -12.45 7.78 2.41
CA THR A 144 -11.17 8.37 1.98
C THR A 144 -11.26 9.88 1.85
N LYS A 145 -12.34 10.40 1.26
CA LYS A 145 -12.50 11.84 1.01
C LYS A 145 -12.91 12.65 2.24
N ARG A 146 -13.59 12.04 3.21
CA ARG A 146 -14.17 12.78 4.35
C ARG A 146 -13.52 12.47 5.69
N CYS A 147 -13.05 11.24 5.93
CA CYS A 147 -12.42 10.86 7.20
C CYS A 147 -10.90 11.10 7.18
N PHE A 148 -10.20 10.72 6.11
CA PHE A 148 -8.73 10.75 6.10
C PHE A 148 -8.14 12.17 6.19
N PRO A 149 -8.73 13.21 5.56
CA PRO A 149 -8.24 14.57 5.72
C PRO A 149 -8.31 15.08 7.17
N ILE A 150 -9.28 14.62 7.97
CA ILE A 150 -9.41 14.96 9.39
C ILE A 150 -8.22 14.41 10.17
N LEU A 151 -7.76 13.20 9.84
CA LEU A 151 -6.67 12.53 10.54
C LEU A 151 -5.28 13.02 10.05
N ALA A 152 -5.20 13.50 8.81
CA ALA A 152 -3.96 14.01 8.22
C ALA A 152 -3.41 15.25 8.95
N THR A 153 -4.25 15.99 9.69
CA THR A 153 -3.83 17.17 10.44
C THR A 153 -3.25 16.85 11.83
N GLY A 154 -3.35 15.60 12.30
CA GLY A 154 -2.81 15.22 13.60
C GLY A 154 -3.28 13.86 14.12
N GLY A 155 -2.93 12.75 13.46
CA GLY A 155 -3.42 11.40 13.79
C GLY A 155 -3.11 10.86 15.19
N SER A 156 -2.40 11.59 16.04
CA SER A 156 -2.23 11.30 17.48
C SER A 156 -3.24 11.99 18.39
N ASP A 157 -4.06 12.92 17.88
CA ASP A 157 -5.05 13.69 18.63
C ASP A 157 -6.40 12.94 18.67
N PRO A 158 -6.87 12.47 19.85
CA PRO A 158 -8.14 11.76 20.00
C PRO A 158 -9.37 12.55 19.51
N THR A 159 -9.34 13.88 19.55
CA THR A 159 -10.49 14.71 19.15
C THR A 159 -10.72 14.69 17.62
N LEU A 160 -9.64 14.50 16.85
CA LEU A 160 -9.71 14.28 15.41
C LEU A 160 -10.28 12.88 15.10
N TRP A 161 -10.00 11.90 15.94
CA TRP A 161 -10.59 10.56 15.82
C TRP A 161 -12.08 10.56 16.14
N ASP A 162 -12.55 11.31 17.14
CA ASP A 162 -13.99 11.47 17.40
C ASP A 162 -14.72 12.03 16.16
N SER A 163 -14.14 13.06 15.56
CA SER A 163 -14.66 13.69 14.33
C SER A 163 -14.68 12.71 13.15
N ALA A 164 -13.63 11.92 12.96
CA ALA A 164 -13.54 10.93 11.88
C ALA A 164 -14.52 9.76 12.08
N VAL A 165 -14.69 9.26 13.31
CA VAL A 165 -15.64 8.22 13.68
C VAL A 165 -17.07 8.68 13.48
N ARG A 166 -17.42 9.89 13.92
CA ARG A 166 -18.74 10.48 13.68
C ARG A 166 -19.04 10.58 12.17
N THR A 167 -18.05 11.05 11.41
CA THR A 167 -18.16 11.16 9.94
C THR A 167 -18.36 9.79 9.27
N ALA A 168 -17.63 8.77 9.70
CA ALA A 168 -17.79 7.40 9.19
C ALA A 168 -19.18 6.83 9.49
N GLY A 169 -19.72 7.08 10.69
CA GLY A 169 -21.08 6.69 11.05
C GLY A 169 -22.15 7.36 10.17
N VAL A 170 -21.97 8.64 9.82
CA VAL A 170 -22.85 9.35 8.88
C VAL A 170 -22.76 8.73 7.48
N ILE A 171 -21.57 8.42 6.98
CA ILE A 171 -21.39 7.79 5.67
C ILE A 171 -22.12 6.44 5.59
N LEU A 172 -22.03 5.62 6.65
CA LEU A 172 -22.76 4.36 6.73
C LEU A 172 -24.28 4.56 6.69
N GLU A 173 -24.80 5.55 7.42
CA GLU A 173 -26.22 5.89 7.43
C GLU A 173 -26.70 6.37 6.05
N GLU A 174 -25.96 7.25 5.39
CA GLU A 174 -26.26 7.71 4.04
C GLU A 174 -26.26 6.56 3.04
N ARG A 175 -25.33 5.60 3.17
CA ARG A 175 -25.33 4.44 2.27
C ARG A 175 -26.50 3.49 2.53
N LEU A 176 -26.91 3.33 3.79
CA LEU A 176 -28.13 2.58 4.11
C LEU A 176 -29.37 3.20 3.46
N ARG A 177 -29.48 4.53 3.44
CA ARG A 177 -30.57 5.22 2.75
C ARG A 177 -30.53 4.98 1.25
N ASP A 178 -29.36 5.13 0.64
CA ASP A 178 -29.14 4.96 -0.79
C ASP A 178 -29.49 3.55 -1.26
N VAL A 179 -28.86 2.53 -0.67
CA VAL A 179 -29.13 1.11 -1.03
C VAL A 179 -30.55 0.70 -0.65
N GLY A 180 -31.08 1.24 0.45
CA GLY A 180 -32.45 0.99 0.87
C GLY A 180 -33.52 1.74 0.06
N ASN A 181 -33.15 2.68 -0.82
CA ASN A 181 -34.04 3.62 -1.49
C ASN A 181 -35.00 4.35 -0.51
N ILE A 182 -34.45 4.89 0.59
CA ILE A 182 -35.21 5.56 1.66
C ILE A 182 -34.91 7.06 1.62
N SER A 183 -35.89 7.85 1.20
CA SER A 183 -35.76 9.31 1.05
C SER A 183 -36.13 10.11 2.31
N ASP A 184 -36.81 9.49 3.28
CA ASP A 184 -37.30 10.18 4.48
C ASP A 184 -36.14 10.47 5.45
N PRO A 185 -35.76 11.75 5.66
CA PRO A 185 -34.64 12.10 6.53
C PRO A 185 -34.90 11.80 8.01
N ASN A 186 -36.16 11.64 8.42
CA ASN A 186 -36.51 11.36 9.81
C ASN A 186 -36.31 9.89 10.18
N GLN A 187 -36.22 8.99 9.19
CA GLN A 187 -35.86 7.60 9.45
C GLN A 187 -34.38 7.51 9.75
N THR A 188 -34.04 7.41 11.02
CA THR A 188 -32.65 7.39 11.51
C THR A 188 -32.46 6.23 12.48
N GLY A 189 -31.22 5.92 12.84
CA GLY A 189 -31.00 4.96 13.91
C GLY A 189 -31.46 3.54 13.54
N GLN A 190 -32.05 2.85 14.52
CA GLN A 190 -32.60 1.50 14.33
C GLN A 190 -33.81 1.47 13.40
N SER A 191 -34.61 2.54 13.31
CA SER A 191 -35.80 2.54 12.45
C SER A 191 -35.40 2.47 10.97
N LEU A 192 -34.35 3.20 10.58
CA LEU A 192 -33.75 3.11 9.25
C LEU A 192 -33.27 1.67 8.96
N VAL A 193 -32.50 1.08 9.88
CA VAL A 193 -31.99 -0.29 9.70
C VAL A 193 -33.12 -1.30 9.54
N ASN A 194 -34.18 -1.20 10.35
CA ASN A 194 -35.36 -2.06 10.23
C ASN A 194 -36.11 -1.86 8.91
N LYS A 195 -36.10 -0.64 8.36
CA LYS A 195 -36.70 -0.37 7.05
C LYS A 195 -35.89 -0.97 5.90
N VAL A 196 -34.57 -1.13 6.07
CA VAL A 196 -33.70 -1.78 5.09
C VAL A 196 -33.77 -3.31 5.22
N PHE A 197 -33.53 -3.85 6.42
CA PHE A 197 -33.31 -5.28 6.65
C PHE A 197 -34.42 -6.01 7.40
N GLY A 198 -35.42 -5.33 7.95
CA GLY A 198 -36.53 -5.99 8.64
C GLY A 198 -37.32 -6.93 7.72
N ASN A 199 -38.23 -7.74 8.26
CA ASN A 199 -38.97 -8.75 7.49
C ASN A 199 -39.66 -8.19 6.23
N ASN A 200 -40.11 -6.94 6.28
CA ASN A 200 -40.72 -6.20 5.16
C ASN A 200 -39.82 -5.04 4.70
N GLY A 201 -38.51 -5.17 4.92
CA GLY A 201 -37.51 -4.18 4.57
C GLY A 201 -37.21 -4.19 3.08
N THR A 202 -36.61 -3.11 2.59
CA THR A 202 -36.35 -2.92 1.16
C THR A 202 -35.34 -3.92 0.58
N LEU A 203 -34.47 -4.50 1.41
CA LEU A 203 -33.54 -5.56 1.01
C LEU A 203 -33.96 -6.95 1.48
N ALA A 204 -35.17 -7.14 2.03
CA ALA A 204 -35.59 -8.44 2.54
C ALA A 204 -35.51 -9.56 1.49
N SER A 205 -35.83 -9.24 0.22
CA SER A 205 -35.77 -10.19 -0.89
C SER A 205 -34.36 -10.58 -1.34
N LYS A 206 -33.32 -9.88 -0.88
CA LYS A 206 -31.92 -10.22 -1.17
C LYS A 206 -31.42 -11.41 -0.37
N PHE A 207 -32.18 -11.85 0.64
CA PHE A 207 -31.82 -12.96 1.51
C PHE A 207 -32.73 -14.15 1.24
N SER A 208 -32.14 -15.30 0.93
CA SER A 208 -32.86 -16.58 0.86
C SER A 208 -33.04 -17.23 2.24
N VAL A 209 -32.20 -16.86 3.21
CA VAL A 209 -32.17 -17.42 4.56
C VAL A 209 -32.56 -16.33 5.58
N PRO A 210 -33.68 -16.47 6.31
CA PRO A 210 -34.16 -15.44 7.25
C PRO A 210 -33.19 -15.11 8.40
N SER A 211 -32.35 -16.07 8.81
CA SER A 211 -31.33 -15.83 9.85
C SER A 211 -30.20 -14.95 9.37
N GLU A 212 -29.82 -15.03 8.08
CA GLU A 212 -28.81 -14.14 7.50
C GLU A 212 -29.32 -12.70 7.45
N GLN A 213 -30.56 -12.51 6.98
CA GLN A 213 -31.24 -11.20 7.03
C GLN A 213 -31.25 -10.62 8.44
N SER A 214 -31.62 -11.45 9.44
CA SER A 214 -31.63 -11.03 10.84
C SER A 214 -30.24 -10.66 11.35
N GLY A 215 -29.20 -11.41 10.94
CA GLY A 215 -27.82 -11.10 11.25
C GLY A 215 -27.35 -9.77 10.69
N TYR A 216 -27.72 -9.44 9.45
CA TYR A 216 -27.45 -8.11 8.87
C TYR A 216 -28.20 -7.02 9.65
N ARG A 217 -29.50 -7.18 9.89
CA ARG A 217 -30.26 -6.21 10.70
C ARG A 217 -29.58 -5.95 12.04
N ASP A 218 -29.22 -7.00 12.78
CA ASP A 218 -28.64 -6.88 14.12
C ASP A 218 -27.25 -6.25 14.11
N LEU A 219 -26.42 -6.61 13.13
CA LEU A 219 -25.10 -6.03 12.98
C LEU A 219 -25.17 -4.52 12.72
N TYR A 220 -25.99 -4.08 11.76
CA TYR A 220 -26.10 -2.66 11.41
C TYR A 220 -26.83 -1.88 12.52
N ALA A 221 -27.87 -2.44 13.13
CA ALA A 221 -28.56 -1.82 14.26
C ALA A 221 -27.63 -1.68 15.48
N GLY A 222 -26.82 -2.70 15.74
CA GLY A 222 -25.83 -2.73 16.81
C GLY A 222 -24.78 -1.65 16.64
N ILE A 223 -24.25 -1.48 15.43
CA ILE A 223 -23.22 -0.45 15.17
C ILE A 223 -23.76 0.96 15.29
N VAL A 224 -24.97 1.18 14.76
CA VAL A 224 -25.66 2.45 14.90
C VAL A 224 -25.93 2.76 16.38
N GLY A 225 -26.39 1.76 17.14
CA GLY A 225 -26.69 1.91 18.57
C GLY A 225 -25.47 2.07 19.47
N ALA A 226 -24.40 1.32 19.21
CA ALA A 226 -23.23 1.24 20.09
C ALA A 226 -22.14 2.27 19.77
N PHE A 227 -22.04 2.73 18.53
CA PHE A 227 -20.98 3.66 18.12
C PHE A 227 -21.55 4.99 17.64
N ARG A 228 -22.38 4.98 16.59
CA ARG A 228 -22.91 6.21 15.99
C ARG A 228 -23.71 7.02 17.00
N ASN A 229 -24.62 6.40 17.75
CA ASN A 229 -25.47 7.11 18.70
C ASN A 229 -24.67 7.75 19.84
N PRO A 230 -23.77 7.04 20.56
CA PRO A 230 -22.89 7.66 21.54
C PRO A 230 -22.09 8.82 20.96
N SER A 231 -21.43 8.61 19.82
CA SER A 231 -20.65 9.65 19.15
C SER A 231 -21.52 10.78 18.60
N ALA A 232 -22.84 10.62 18.43
CA ALA A 232 -23.74 11.71 18.05
C ALA A 232 -24.18 12.54 19.25
N HIS A 233 -24.34 11.91 20.42
CA HIS A 233 -24.90 12.52 21.62
C HIS A 233 -23.83 13.00 22.63
N ARG A 234 -22.58 12.57 22.48
CA ARG A 234 -21.49 12.80 23.44
C ARG A 234 -20.17 12.97 22.69
N LEU A 235 -19.19 13.58 23.34
CA LEU A 235 -17.79 13.50 22.94
C LEU A 235 -17.24 12.19 23.51
N VAL A 236 -16.62 11.36 22.66
CA VAL A 236 -16.06 10.06 23.06
C VAL A 236 -14.53 10.10 23.08
N ASP A 237 -13.93 10.85 22.16
CA ASP A 237 -12.46 11.02 22.01
C ASP A 237 -11.72 9.67 22.03
N PRO A 238 -12.03 8.75 21.08
CA PRO A 238 -11.43 7.42 21.06
C PRO A 238 -9.93 7.49 20.81
N SER A 239 -9.20 6.50 21.33
CA SER A 239 -7.78 6.34 21.00
C SER A 239 -7.58 6.12 19.48
N PRO A 240 -6.40 6.46 18.92
CA PRO A 240 -6.12 6.21 17.51
C PRO A 240 -6.37 4.76 17.07
N ASP A 241 -6.06 3.79 17.93
CA ASP A 241 -6.27 2.37 17.65
C ASP A 241 -7.77 2.02 17.58
N GLU A 242 -8.58 2.54 18.52
CA GLU A 242 -10.03 2.33 18.54
C GLU A 242 -10.73 3.03 17.36
N GLY A 243 -10.41 4.30 17.12
CA GLY A 243 -10.96 5.06 16.00
C GLY A 243 -10.58 4.46 14.66
N GLY A 244 -9.34 3.97 14.56
CA GLY A 244 -8.86 3.26 13.38
C GLY A 244 -9.63 1.96 13.13
N ALA A 245 -9.75 1.11 14.15
CA ALA A 245 -10.50 -0.13 14.06
C ALA A 245 -11.96 0.10 13.64
N PHE A 246 -12.60 1.16 14.16
CA PHE A 246 -13.96 1.52 13.77
C PHE A 246 -14.07 1.90 12.29
N ILE A 247 -13.18 2.76 11.77
CA ILE A 247 -13.20 3.17 10.36
C ILE A 247 -13.01 1.97 9.42
N VAL A 248 -12.10 1.05 9.77
CA VAL A 248 -11.89 -0.21 9.03
C VAL A 248 -13.15 -1.07 9.04
N PHE A 249 -13.81 -1.15 10.19
CA PHE A 249 -15.03 -1.93 10.32
C PHE A 249 -16.17 -1.33 9.50
N VAL A 250 -16.37 0.00 9.54
CA VAL A 250 -17.34 0.70 8.69
C VAL A 250 -17.06 0.45 7.21
N ASN A 251 -15.80 0.48 6.78
CA ASN A 251 -15.43 0.14 5.40
C ASN A 251 -15.87 -1.27 4.99
N LEU A 252 -15.73 -2.25 5.87
CA LEU A 252 -16.21 -3.61 5.62
C LEU A 252 -17.73 -3.65 5.44
N LEU A 253 -18.48 -2.95 6.29
CA LEU A 253 -19.94 -2.88 6.19
C LEU A 253 -20.39 -2.21 4.91
N LEU A 254 -19.78 -1.10 4.53
CA LEU A 254 -20.11 -0.41 3.28
C LEU A 254 -19.98 -1.37 2.08
N LYS A 255 -18.91 -2.17 2.03
CA LYS A 255 -18.76 -3.21 1.00
C LYS A 255 -19.85 -4.26 1.06
N LYS A 256 -20.14 -4.77 2.27
CA LYS A 256 -21.23 -5.75 2.47
C LYS A 256 -22.60 -5.20 2.07
N LEU A 257 -22.81 -3.89 2.20
CA LEU A 257 -24.04 -3.23 1.80
C LEU A 257 -24.11 -3.09 0.26
N GLU A 258 -23.00 -2.70 -0.38
CA GLU A 258 -22.93 -2.64 -1.85
C GLU A 258 -23.15 -4.01 -2.51
N ASP A 259 -22.66 -5.09 -1.90
CA ASP A 259 -22.86 -6.46 -2.40
C ASP A 259 -24.35 -6.86 -2.44
N LEU A 260 -25.22 -6.16 -1.71
CA LEU A 260 -26.67 -6.40 -1.66
C LEU A 260 -27.48 -5.55 -2.65
N ARG A 261 -26.83 -4.62 -3.37
CA ARG A 261 -27.48 -3.77 -4.37
C ARG A 261 -28.08 -4.61 -5.51
#